data_AF-A0A2A7GYE3-F1
#
_entry.id   AF-A0A2A7GYE3-F1
#
_cell.length_a   1.000
_cell.length_b   1.000
_cell.length_c   1.000
_cell.angle_alpha   90.00
_cell.angle_beta   90.00
_cell.angle_gamma   90.00
#
_symmetry.space_group_name_H-M   'P 1'
#
loop_
_entity.id
_entity.type
_entity.pdbx_description
1 polymer ?
#
loop_
_entity_poly.entity_id
_entity_poly.type
_entity_poly.pdbx_seq_one_letter_code
_entity_poly.pdbx_strand_id
1 'polypeptide(L)' 'MRNSPLFMAALYFLLGCVFVRLAIMNVTDTIWNPWTLLFAAMATIDFNLALRLILVKFTKKKQ' A
#
# COMPACT_ATOMS: atom_id res chain seq x y z
N MET A 1 7.60 -17.20 -18.39
CA MET A 1 7.93 -16.36 -17.21
C MET A 1 7.50 -14.92 -17.49
N ARG A 2 6.24 -14.57 -17.23
CA ARG A 2 5.69 -13.23 -17.45
C ARG A 2 5.21 -12.76 -16.08
N ASN A 3 6.06 -12.08 -15.33
CA ASN A 3 5.71 -11.52 -14.02
C ASN A 3 4.56 -10.55 -14.25
N SER A 4 3.33 -11.02 -14.05
CA SER A 4 2.13 -10.26 -14.34
C SER A 4 2.16 -9.05 -13.42
N PRO A 5 2.29 -7.81 -13.94
CA PRO A 5 2.43 -6.61 -13.11
C PRO A 5 1.28 -6.41 -12.12
N LEU A 6 0.14 -7.08 -12.38
CA LEU A 6 -1.01 -7.14 -11.46
C LEU A 6 -0.74 -7.89 -10.17
N PHE A 7 -0.03 -9.02 -10.24
CA PHE A 7 0.20 -9.83 -9.06
C PHE A 7 1.08 -9.05 -8.07
N MET A 8 2.11 -8.36 -8.57
CA MET A 8 2.91 -7.47 -7.74
C MET A 8 2.10 -6.28 -7.20
N ALA A 9 1.26 -5.64 -8.01
CA ALA A 9 0.39 -4.57 -7.53
C ALA A 9 -0.56 -5.03 -6.41
N ALA A 10 -1.14 -6.22 -6.54
CA ALA A 10 -2.00 -6.81 -5.53
C ALA A 10 -1.23 -7.13 -4.23
N LEU A 11 0.01 -7.64 -4.35
CA LEU A 11 0.88 -7.87 -3.19
C LEU A 11 1.23 -6.57 -2.45
N TYR A 12 1.61 -5.50 -3.17
CA TYR A 12 1.88 -4.20 -2.54
C TYR A 12 0.64 -3.61 -1.87
N PHE A 13 -0.53 -3.74 -2.50
CA PHE A 13 -1.79 -3.31 -1.89
C PHE A 13 -2.11 -4.08 -0.60
N LEU A 14 -1.92 -5.40 -0.63
CA LEU A 14 -2.17 -6.26 0.52
C LEU A 14 -1.17 -5.97 1.65
N LEU A 15 0.10 -5.73 1.31
CA LEU A 15 1.13 -5.33 2.26
C LEU A 15 0.80 -3.96 2.91
N GLY A 16 0.34 -2.99 2.12
CA GLY A 16 -0.14 -1.70 2.64
C GLY A 16 -1.29 -1.85 3.64
N CYS A 17 -2.26 -2.74 3.36
CA CYS A 17 -3.34 -3.06 4.31
C CYS A 17 -2.82 -3.66 5.63
N VAL A 18 -1.78 -4.50 5.58
CA VAL A 18 -1.13 -5.05 6.78
C VAL A 18 -0.50 -3.93 7.60
N PHE A 19 0.23 -3.01 6.96
CA PHE A 19 0.82 -1.86 7.64
C PHE A 19 -0.23 -0.94 8.27
N VAL A 20 -1.37 -0.71 7.62
CA VAL A 20 -2.49 0.05 8.22
C VAL A 20 -3.03 -0.66 9.46
N ARG A 21 -3.22 -1.99 9.41
CA ARG A 21 -3.68 -2.75 10.57
C ARG A 21 -2.67 -2.66 11.72
N LEU A 22 -1.37 -2.74 11.44
CA LEU A 22 -0.32 -2.55 12.44
C LEU A 22 -0.32 -1.14 13.03
N ALA A 23 -0.54 -0.11 12.21
CA ALA A 23 -0.67 1.27 12.66
C ALA A 23 -1.84 1.45 13.63
N ILE A 24 -3.00 0.87 13.30
CA ILE A 24 -4.21 0.89 14.15
C ILE A 24 -3.96 0.13 15.46
N MET A 25 -3.32 -1.04 15.42
CA MET A 25 -3.02 -1.79 16.64
C MET A 25 -2.01 -1.09 17.56
N ASN A 26 -1.12 -0.26 17.01
CA ASN A 26 -0.14 0.50 17.79
C ASN A 26 -0.68 1.86 18.28
N VAL A 27 -1.90 2.25 17.89
CA VAL A 27 -2.53 3.46 18.44
C VAL A 27 -3.03 3.14 19.85
N THR A 28 -2.17 3.33 20.85
CA THR A 28 -2.55 3.10 22.25
C THR A 28 -3.27 4.30 22.83
N ASP A 29 -2.64 5.48 22.76
CA ASP A 29 -3.14 6.69 23.44
C ASP A 29 -3.38 7.85 22.47
N THR A 30 -2.54 8.00 21.45
CA THR A 30 -2.66 9.08 20.47
C THR A 30 -2.15 8.67 19.09
N ILE A 31 -2.72 9.28 18.06
CA ILE A 31 -2.28 9.13 16.66
C ILE A 31 -0.84 9.66 16.47
N TRP A 32 -0.36 10.50 17.39
CA TRP A 32 0.98 11.09 17.42
C TRP A 32 2.09 10.13 17.86
N ASN A 33 1.77 8.86 18.11
CA ASN A 33 2.80 7.86 18.39
C ASN A 33 3.74 7.74 17.18
N PRO A 34 5.07 7.91 17.34
CA PRO A 34 6.03 7.83 16.24
C PRO A 34 5.95 6.50 15.47
N TRP A 35 5.57 5.40 16.13
CA TRP A 35 5.36 4.11 15.48
C TRP A 35 4.15 4.10 14.55
N THR A 36 3.02 4.66 15.00
CA THR A 36 1.81 4.80 14.20
C THR A 36 2.06 5.67 12.97
N LEU A 37 2.80 6.78 13.14
CA LEU A 37 3.16 7.68 12.03
C LEU A 37 4.06 6.98 11.00
N LEU A 38 5.04 6.19 11.45
CA LEU A 38 5.95 5.43 10.59
C LEU A 38 5.20 4.36 9.78
N PHE A 39 4.32 3.58 10.42
CA PHE A 39 3.51 2.59 9.73
C PHE A 39 2.52 3.23 8.74
N ALA A 40 1.93 4.38 9.08
CA ALA A 40 1.07 5.13 8.18
C ALA A 40 1.83 5.69 6.96
N ALA A 41 3.06 6.18 7.17
CA ALA A 41 3.92 6.64 6.08
C ALA A 41 4.33 5.49 5.15
N MET A 42 4.73 4.33 5.69
CA MET A 42 5.02 3.14 4.88
C MET A 42 3.79 2.67 4.09
N ALA A 43 2.63 2.55 4.75
CA ALA A 43 1.40 2.17 4.08
C ALA A 43 1.05 3.12 2.91
N THR A 44 1.28 4.42 3.08
CA THR A 44 1.03 5.42 2.02
C THR A 44 1.89 5.17 0.79
N ILE A 45 3.17 4.82 0.98
CA ILE A 45 4.09 4.50 -0.13
C ILE A 45 3.63 3.23 -0.86
N ASP A 46 3.28 2.18 -0.12
CA ASP A 46 2.78 0.91 -0.69
C ASP A 46 1.48 1.12 -1.47
N PHE A 47 0.52 1.86 -0.92
CA PHE A 47 -0.72 2.21 -1.63
C PHE A 47 -0.47 3.05 -2.87
N ASN A 48 0.44 4.04 -2.81
CA ASN A 48 0.78 4.84 -3.97
C ASN A 48 1.41 4.00 -5.10
N LEU A 49 2.29 3.05 -4.75
CA LEU A 49 2.90 2.14 -5.71
C LEU A 49 1.86 1.20 -6.33
N ALA A 50 0.97 0.62 -5.52
CA ALA A 50 -0.13 -0.21 -5.98
C ALA A 50 -1.09 0.56 -6.90
N LEU A 51 -1.47 1.77 -6.51
CA LEU A 51 -2.37 2.65 -7.26
C LEU A 51 -1.74 3.07 -8.60
N ARG A 52 -0.44 3.37 -8.63
CA ARG A 52 0.31 3.64 -9.87
C ARG A 52 0.31 2.43 -10.82
N LEU A 53 0.53 1.22 -10.31
CA LEU A 53 0.53 0.01 -11.13
C LEU A 53 -0.87 -0.31 -11.68
N ILE A 54 -1.91 -0.08 -10.89
CA ILE A 54 -3.32 -0.21 -11.32
C ILE A 54 -3.63 0.82 -12.42
N LEU A 55 -3.29 2.09 -12.22
CA LEU A 55 -3.45 3.16 -13.21
C LEU A 55 -2.77 2.85 -14.54
N VAL A 56 -1.49 2.41 -14.51
CA VAL A 56 -0.74 2.03 -15.72
C VAL A 56 -1.48 0.94 -16.51
N LYS A 57 -2.15 0.01 -15.82
CA LYS A 57 -2.94 -1.04 -16.48
C LYS A 57 -4.28 -0.55 -17.02
N PHE A 58 -4.97 0.35 -16.32
CA PHE A 58 -6.18 0.99 -16.84
C PHE A 58 -5.88 1.81 -18.10
N THR A 59 -4.76 2.54 -18.12
CA THR A 59 -4.33 3.32 -19.30
C THR A 59 -3.97 2.41 -20.47
N LYS A 60 -3.28 1.28 -20.23
CA LYS A 60 -2.96 0.31 -21.32
C LYS A 60 -4.16 -0.48 -21.84
N LYS A 61 -5.28 -0.55 -21.11
CA LYS A 61 -6.51 -1.19 -21.61
C LYS A 61 -7.31 -0.27 -22.56
N LYS A 62 -6.94 1.02 -22.66
CA LYS A 62 -7.58 2.01 -23.55
C LYS A 62 -6.83 2.18 -24.89
N GLN A 63 -5.71 1.48 -25.10
CA GLN A 63 -5.02 1.42 -26.40
C GLN A 63 -5.33 0.12 -27.14
#